data_AF-J9B513-F1
#
_entry.id   AF-J9B513-F1
#
_cell.length_a   1.000
_cell.length_b   1.000
_cell.length_c   1.000
_cell.angle_alpha   90.00
_cell.angle_beta   90.00
_cell.angle_gamma   90.00
#
_symmetry.space_group_name_H-M   'P 1'
#
loop_
_entity.id
_entity.type
_entity.pdbx_description
1 polymer ?
#
loop_
_entity_poly.entity_id
_entity_poly.type
_entity_poly.pdbx_seq_one_letter_code
_entity_poly.pdbx_strand_id
1 'polypeptide(L)' 'VFCAYPGFTRLRLHTRNDTTVAFVEFRDVRQATLVMNALQGCRISSSHRGGIRIEYARNRMGDITGQW' A
#
# COMPACT_ATOMS: atom_id res chain seq x y z
N VAL A 1 8.12 0.11 -7.28
CA VAL A 1 7.98 -1.15 -6.52
C VAL A 1 6.62 -1.78 -6.76
N PHE A 2 5.51 -1.21 -6.29
CA PHE A 2 4.19 -1.86 -6.41
C PHE A 2 3.68 -2.03 -7.85
N CYS A 3 3.96 -1.08 -8.73
CA CYS A 3 3.58 -1.14 -10.15
C CYS A 3 4.29 -2.24 -10.95
N ALA A 4 5.35 -2.86 -10.42
CA ALA A 4 6.03 -3.97 -11.07
C ALA A 4 5.27 -5.31 -10.93
N TYR A 5 4.28 -5.38 -10.04
CA TYR A 5 3.52 -6.59 -9.79
C TYR A 5 2.25 -6.63 -10.67
N PRO A 6 1.89 -7.79 -11.24
CA PRO A 6 0.69 -7.94 -12.05
C PRO A 6 -0.57 -7.53 -11.29
N GLY A 7 -1.48 -6.84 -12.00
CA GLY A 7 -2.77 -6.43 -11.45
C GLY A 7 -2.74 -5.14 -10.63
N PHE A 8 -1.62 -4.42 -10.58
CA PHE A 8 -1.58 -3.06 -10.04
C PHE A 8 -2.61 -2.17 -10.74
N THR A 9 -3.46 -1.51 -9.95
CA THR A 9 -4.49 -0.60 -10.46
C THR A 9 -4.14 0.84 -10.15
N ARG A 10 -3.97 1.17 -8.87
CA ARG A 10 -3.69 2.54 -8.42
C ARG A 10 -2.94 2.56 -7.10
N LEU A 11 -2.21 3.65 -6.88
CA LEU A 11 -1.57 3.97 -5.61
C LEU A 11 -1.96 5.38 -5.20
N ARG A 12 -2.29 5.55 -3.91
CA ARG A 12 -2.48 6.86 -3.28
C ARG A 12 -1.55 6.97 -2.09
N LEU A 13 -0.70 7.97 -2.11
CA LEU A 13 0.17 8.30 -0.99
C LEU A 13 -0.52 9.37 -0.14
N HIS A 14 -0.53 9.17 1.17
CA HIS A 14 -1.02 10.13 2.13
C HIS A 14 0.05 10.37 3.19
N THR A 15 0.40 11.62 3.44
CA THR A 15 1.39 12.00 4.46
C THR A 15 0.70 12.91 5.48
N ARG A 16 0.74 12.51 6.75
CA ARG A 16 0.23 13.29 7.88
C ARG A 16 1.22 13.22 9.03
N ASN A 17 1.66 14.38 9.53
CA ASN A 17 2.55 14.51 10.69
C ASN A 17 3.74 13.54 10.65
N ASP A 18 4.57 13.63 9.61
CA ASP A 18 5.75 12.78 9.36
C ASP A 18 5.49 11.28 9.17
N THR A 19 4.22 10.87 9.15
CA THR A 19 3.83 9.49 8.84
C THR A 19 3.25 9.43 7.44
N THR A 20 3.91 8.66 6.57
CA THR A 20 3.44 8.40 5.20
C THR A 20 2.82 7.02 5.11
N VAL A 21 1.58 6.96 4.64
CA VAL A 21 0.84 5.72 4.35
C VAL A 21 0.56 5.67 2.85
N ALA A 22 0.81 4.53 2.23
CA ALA A 22 0.44 4.26 0.86
C ALA A 22 -0.74 3.29 0.83
N PHE A 23 -1.82 3.67 0.16
CA PHE A 23 -2.89 2.75 -0.22
C PHE A 23 -2.59 2.27 -1.64
N VAL A 24 -2.61 0.95 -1.84
CA VAL A 24 -2.39 0.35 -3.16
C VAL A 24 -3.56 -0.55 -3.48
N GLU A 25 -4.18 -0.36 -4.63
CA GLU A 25 -5.26 -1.20 -5.12
C GLU A 25 -4.73 -2.13 -6.21
N PHE A 26 -5.10 -3.40 -6.08
CA PHE A 26 -4.89 -4.42 -7.08
C PHE A 26 -6.24 -4.92 -7.60
N ARG A 27 -6.23 -5.47 -8.81
CA ARG A 27 -7.43 -6.01 -9.46
C ARG A 27 -8.07 -7.16 -8.68
N ASP A 28 -7.25 -8.02 -8.07
CA ASP A 28 -7.70 -9.20 -7.33
C ASP A 28 -7.00 -9.31 -5.98
N VAL A 29 -7.70 -9.86 -4.98
CA VAL A 29 -7.18 -10.09 -3.64
C VAL A 29 -5.96 -11.00 -3.67
N ARG A 30 -5.93 -12.04 -4.50
CA ARG A 30 -4.79 -12.96 -4.63
C ARG A 30 -3.52 -12.22 -5.03
N GLN A 31 -3.64 -11.27 -5.97
CA GLN A 31 -2.52 -10.44 -6.39
C GLN A 31 -2.06 -9.51 -5.26
N ALA A 32 -3.01 -8.88 -4.55
CA ALA A 32 -2.69 -8.08 -3.36
C ALA A 32 -1.97 -8.89 -2.27
N THR A 33 -2.41 -10.13 -2.01
CA THR A 33 -1.79 -11.04 -1.04
C THR A 33 -0.35 -11.37 -1.43
N LEU A 34 -0.10 -11.67 -2.72
CA LEU A 34 1.23 -11.96 -3.22
C LEU A 34 2.17 -10.79 -3.00
N VAL A 35 1.73 -9.57 -3.33
CA VAL A 35 2.51 -8.35 -3.12
C VAL A 35 2.75 -8.08 -1.63
N MET A 36 1.71 -8.25 -0.80
CA MET A 36 1.82 -8.11 0.65
C MET A 36 2.90 -9.05 1.21
N ASN A 37 2.85 -10.34 0.84
CA ASN A 37 3.84 -11.32 1.32
C ASN A 37 5.24 -11.04 0.78
N ALA A 38 5.37 -10.64 -0.50
CA ALA A 38 6.66 -10.41 -1.13
C ALA A 38 7.37 -9.14 -0.62
N LEU A 39 6.60 -8.11 -0.23
CA LEU A 39 7.14 -6.82 0.18
C LEU A 39 7.04 -6.58 1.70
N GLN A 40 6.49 -7.52 2.47
CA GLN A 40 6.41 -7.38 3.92
C GLN A 40 7.82 -7.22 4.51
N GLY A 41 8.01 -6.18 5.33
CA GLY A 41 9.30 -5.88 5.93
C GLY A 41 10.37 -5.41 4.94
N CYS A 42 10.02 -5.17 3.66
CA CYS A 42 10.97 -4.68 2.67
C CYS A 42 11.43 -3.26 3.04
N ARG A 43 12.74 -3.02 3.00
CA ARG A 43 13.31 -1.69 3.29
C ARG A 43 13.08 -0.79 2.09
N ILE A 44 12.19 0.17 2.26
CA ILE A 44 12.00 1.25 1.29
C ILE A 44 13.02 2.33 1.60
N SER A 45 13.68 2.87 0.58
CA SER A 45 14.73 3.87 0.70
C SER A 45 14.34 5.12 1.51
N SER A 46 13.06 5.43 1.61
CA SER A 46 12.52 6.56 2.39
C SER A 46 12.18 6.23 3.85
N SER A 47 12.28 4.97 4.29
CA SER A 47 11.90 4.56 5.65
C SER A 47 13.13 4.48 6.56
N HIS A 48 13.29 5.45 7.45
CA HIS A 48 14.32 5.43 8.49
C HIS A 48 13.97 4.52 9.69
N ARG A 49 12.72 4.03 9.78
CA ARG A 49 12.20 3.26 10.94
C ARG A 49 12.09 1.74 10.71
N GLY A 50 12.63 1.22 9.62
CA GLY A 50 12.63 -0.23 9.33
C GLY A 50 11.87 -0.59 8.04
N GLY A 51 11.49 -1.87 7.92
CA GLY A 51 10.77 -2.39 6.76
C GLY A 51 9.33 -1.88 6.67
N ILE A 52 8.78 -1.82 5.45
CA ILE A 52 7.37 -1.46 5.24
C ILE A 52 6.46 -2.49 5.90
N ARG A 53 5.38 -2.02 6.54
CA ARG A 53 4.29 -2.85 7.02
C ARG A 53 3.12 -2.74 6.06
N ILE A 54 2.69 -3.87 5.52
CA ILE A 54 1.56 -3.95 4.57
C ILE A 54 0.43 -4.72 5.24
N GLU A 55 -0.77 -4.14 5.19
CA GLU A 55 -1.99 -4.68 5.77
C GLU A 55 -3.15 -4.49 4.78
N TYR A 56 -4.21 -5.31 4.90
CA TYR A 56 -5.42 -5.09 4.13
C TYR A 56 -6.14 -3.83 4.60
N ALA A 57 -6.52 -2.97 3.65
CA ALA A 57 -7.35 -1.81 3.94
C ALA A 57 -8.74 -2.25 4.42
N ARG A 58 -9.26 -1.57 5.46
CA ARG A 58 -10.62 -1.82 5.97
C ARG A 58 -11.72 -1.43 4.99
N ASN A 59 -11.45 -0.44 4.14
CA ASN A 59 -12.37 0.08 3.12
C ASN A 59 -11.70 0.08 1.74
N ARG A 60 -12.51 -0.01 0.68
CA ARG A 60 -12.03 0.11 -0.71
C ARG A 60 -11.60 1.54 -0.97
N MET A 61 -10.54 1.74 -1.77
CA MET A 61 -9.93 3.06 -1.99
C MET A 61 -10.87 4.08 -2.67
N GLY A 62 -11.97 3.63 -3.28
CA GLY A 62 -13.01 4.48 -3.89
C GLY A 62 -14.15 4.88 -2.95
N ASP A 63 -14.32 4.16 -1.84
CA ASP A 63 -15.31 4.44 -0.78
C ASP A 63 -14.87 5.62 0.10
N ILE A 64 -13.63 6.05 -0.07
CA ILE A 64 -13.01 7.16 0.63
C ILE A 64 -13.44 8.50 0.03
N THR A 65 -14.75 8.76 -0.02
CA THR A 65 -15.29 10.08 -0.35
C THR A 65 -15.53 10.85 0.95
N GLY A 66 -14.53 11.62 1.38
CA GLY A 66 -14.82 12.87 2.08
C GLY A 66 -14.71 12.95 3.61
N GLN A 67 -13.98 12.10 4.31
CA GLN A 67 -13.64 12.41 5.71
C GLN A 67 -12.37 11.67 6.20
N TRP A 68 -11.32 12.43 6.49
CA TRP A 68 -10.22 12.08 7.41
C TRP A 68 -9.76 13.34 8.12
#